data_AF-A0A5N6EZ58-F1
#
_entry.id   AF-A0A5N6EZ58-F1
#
_cell.length_a   1.000
_cell.length_b   1.000
_cell.length_c   1.000
_cell.angle_alpha   90.00
_cell.angle_beta   90.00
_cell.angle_gamma   90.00
#
_symmetry.space_group_name_H-M   'P 1'
#
loop_
_entity.id
_entity.type
_entity.pdbx_description
1 polymer ?
#
loop_
_entity_poly.entity_id
_entity_poly.type
_entity_poly.pdbx_seq_one_letter_code
_entity_poly.pdbx_strand_id
1 'polypeptide(L)'
;MRIAIAGAGGLARYISEEFRKYGHSVVILTRSEKGYFRNRPLVDCEILISVILSYATEFLDIHLNLIKACKLSPKCKRFIPSEFFGDVENYPDLPPLYSEVREPLRKTLVCNGNLYLMDIGEGFPIDTIRNRIVIPGTGKDAVDPYAYVSGTKMYWNDLAQLVQKRYPAMREVKRNSNDQEELLLAHYKIFVPLGAVSFDPDKVEAHWRKFFAGLQFPSPGQLIDEVEEDPDKVV
;
A
#
# COMPACT_ATOMS: atom_id res chain seq x y z
N MET A 1 -13.81 11.58 6.16
CA MET A 1 -12.41 12.07 6.15
C MET A 1 -12.00 12.43 4.72
N ARG A 2 -11.01 13.33 4.57
CA ARG A 2 -10.42 13.68 3.28
C ARG A 2 -9.04 13.04 3.12
N ILE A 3 -8.82 12.30 2.05
CA ILE A 3 -7.66 11.42 1.83
C ILE A 3 -6.93 11.88 0.57
N ALA A 4 -5.65 12.19 0.70
CA ALA A 4 -4.77 12.42 -0.44
C ALA A 4 -4.09 11.11 -0.85
N ILE A 5 -4.02 10.85 -2.14
CA ILE A 5 -3.30 9.72 -2.74
C ILE A 5 -2.24 10.28 -3.68
N ALA A 6 -0.96 10.06 -3.37
CA ALA A 6 0.15 10.43 -4.24
C ALA A 6 0.46 9.29 -5.21
N GLY A 7 0.42 9.59 -6.51
CA GLY A 7 0.49 8.59 -7.58
C GLY A 7 -0.89 8.34 -8.21
N ALA A 8 -0.87 7.89 -9.47
CA ALA A 8 -2.07 7.77 -10.31
C ALA A 8 -2.12 6.43 -11.08
N GLY A 9 -1.57 5.36 -10.50
CA GLY A 9 -1.61 4.01 -11.08
C GLY A 9 -2.92 3.27 -10.80
N GLY A 10 -2.98 1.98 -11.17
CA GLY A 10 -4.14 1.11 -10.93
C GLY A 10 -4.58 1.09 -9.46
N LEU A 11 -3.63 0.93 -8.53
CA LEU A 11 -3.92 0.95 -7.09
C LEU A 11 -4.54 2.29 -6.63
N ALA A 12 -4.11 3.42 -7.20
CA ALA A 12 -4.71 4.73 -6.90
C ALA A 12 -6.17 4.78 -7.34
N ARG A 13 -6.48 4.21 -8.51
CA ARG A 13 -7.85 4.14 -9.04
C ARG A 13 -8.73 3.27 -8.14
N TYR A 14 -8.29 2.04 -7.84
CA TYR A 14 -9.02 1.12 -6.97
C TYR A 14 -9.30 1.73 -5.59
N ILE A 15 -8.27 2.17 -4.87
CA ILE A 15 -8.40 2.75 -3.54
C ILE A 15 -9.32 3.99 -3.57
N SER A 16 -9.23 4.79 -4.63
CA SER A 16 -10.08 5.95 -4.76
C SER A 16 -11.55 5.62 -4.97
N GLU A 17 -11.86 4.59 -5.75
CA GLU A 17 -13.24 4.17 -5.99
C GLU A 17 -13.83 3.57 -4.70
N GLU A 18 -13.06 2.72 -4.02
CA GLU A 18 -13.47 2.10 -2.75
C GLU A 18 -13.71 3.13 -1.66
N PHE A 19 -12.76 4.03 -1.38
CA PHE A 19 -12.94 5.02 -0.30
C PHE A 19 -14.18 5.91 -0.48
N ARG A 20 -14.57 6.20 -1.72
CA ARG A 20 -15.77 6.99 -1.99
C ARG A 20 -17.06 6.25 -1.65
N LYS A 21 -17.10 4.91 -1.82
CA LYS A 21 -18.25 4.09 -1.41
C LYS A 21 -18.53 4.20 0.08
N TYR A 22 -17.49 4.46 0.88
CA TYR A 22 -17.58 4.65 2.33
C TYR A 22 -17.63 6.12 2.77
N GLY A 23 -17.96 7.05 1.87
CA GLY A 23 -18.19 8.46 2.21
C GLY A 23 -16.93 9.28 2.44
N HIS A 24 -15.75 8.79 2.05
CA HIS A 24 -14.52 9.57 2.09
C HIS A 24 -14.37 10.45 0.84
N SER A 25 -13.77 11.63 1.04
CA SER A 25 -13.38 12.51 -0.07
C SER A 25 -11.94 12.20 -0.47
N VAL A 26 -11.69 11.94 -1.76
CA VAL A 26 -10.38 11.51 -2.27
C VAL A 26 -9.79 12.56 -3.20
N VAL A 27 -8.53 12.92 -2.95
CA VAL A 27 -7.72 13.84 -3.75
C VAL A 27 -6.56 13.06 -4.34
N ILE A 28 -6.33 13.17 -5.65
CA ILE A 28 -5.20 12.50 -6.31
C ILE A 28 -4.11 13.52 -6.60
N LEU A 29 -2.89 13.26 -6.13
CA LEU A 29 -1.69 14.02 -6.44
C LEU A 29 -0.95 13.31 -7.57
N THR A 30 -0.90 13.94 -8.74
CA THR A 30 -0.28 13.40 -9.96
C THR A 30 0.60 14.46 -10.61
N ARG A 31 1.67 14.03 -11.29
CA ARG A 31 2.57 14.92 -12.04
C ARG A 31 1.94 15.48 -13.32
N SER A 32 0.91 14.80 -13.85
CA SER A 32 0.17 15.22 -15.04
C SER A 32 -1.32 14.93 -14.87
N GLU A 33 -2.16 15.74 -15.52
CA GLU A 33 -3.60 15.52 -15.52
C GLU A 33 -3.94 14.16 -16.10
N LYS A 34 -4.83 13.42 -15.42
CA LYS A 34 -5.34 12.14 -15.88
C LYS A 34 -6.83 12.27 -16.14
N GLY A 35 -7.28 11.87 -17.34
CA GLY A 35 -8.69 12.00 -17.76
C GLY A 35 -9.66 11.35 -16.76
N TYR A 36 -9.31 10.16 -16.25
CA TYR A 36 -10.10 9.40 -15.26
C TYR A 36 -10.12 10.03 -13.85
N PHE A 37 -9.33 11.07 -13.60
CA PHE A 37 -9.31 11.81 -12.33
C PHE A 37 -9.78 13.27 -12.45
N ARG A 38 -10.34 13.69 -13.59
CA ARG A 38 -10.88 15.05 -13.75
C ARG A 38 -11.95 15.36 -12.69
N ASN A 39 -12.08 16.65 -12.35
CA ASN A 39 -13.08 17.21 -11.41
C ASN A 39 -12.91 16.83 -9.93
N ARG A 40 -11.67 16.58 -9.48
CA ARG A 40 -11.38 16.26 -8.07
C ARG A 40 -10.71 17.46 -7.37
N PRO A 41 -11.33 18.06 -6.32
CA PRO A 41 -10.81 19.28 -5.71
C PRO A 41 -9.60 19.02 -4.81
N LEU A 42 -8.60 19.91 -4.86
CA LEU A 42 -7.37 19.84 -4.05
C LEU A 42 -7.56 20.41 -2.62
N VAL A 43 -6.67 19.97 -1.72
CA VAL A 43 -6.28 20.52 -0.40
C VAL A 43 -7.14 20.20 0.85
N ASP A 44 -6.43 20.08 1.98
CA ASP A 44 -6.84 19.85 3.38
C ASP A 44 -7.23 18.41 3.74
N CYS A 45 -6.25 17.51 3.68
CA CYS A 45 -6.41 16.07 3.88
C CYS A 45 -5.95 15.62 5.28
N GLU A 46 -6.66 14.64 5.84
CA GLU A 46 -6.35 14.02 7.13
C GLU A 46 -5.39 12.83 7.00
N ILE A 47 -5.38 12.19 5.82
CA ILE A 47 -4.54 11.04 5.52
C ILE A 47 -3.85 11.28 4.17
N LEU A 48 -2.57 10.97 4.09
CA LEU A 48 -1.82 10.89 2.84
C LEU A 48 -1.37 9.44 2.61
N ILE A 49 -1.67 8.90 1.44
CA ILE A 49 -1.26 7.57 1.00
C ILE A 49 -0.37 7.74 -0.22
N SER A 50 0.84 7.23 -0.20
CA SER A 50 1.68 7.16 -1.39
C SER A 50 1.49 5.80 -2.06
N VAL A 51 1.16 5.80 -3.35
CA VAL A 51 1.16 4.62 -4.24
C VAL A 51 2.14 4.84 -5.40
N ILE A 52 3.18 5.65 -5.17
CA ILE A 52 4.23 5.94 -6.14
C ILE A 52 5.16 4.74 -6.24
N LEU A 53 5.19 4.14 -7.42
CA LEU A 53 6.20 3.14 -7.77
C LEU A 53 7.41 3.83 -8.40
N SER A 54 8.57 3.72 -7.76
CA SER A 54 9.88 3.97 -8.37
C SER A 54 10.89 2.95 -7.83
N TYR A 55 11.83 2.60 -8.68
CA TYR A 55 12.95 1.70 -8.40
C TYR A 55 14.27 2.46 -8.22
N ALA A 56 14.23 3.78 -8.36
CA ALA A 56 15.41 4.64 -8.34
C ALA A 56 15.43 5.50 -7.07
N THR A 57 16.57 6.16 -6.84
CA THR A 57 16.88 6.85 -5.59
C THR A 57 15.93 8.02 -5.28
N GLU A 58 15.27 8.59 -6.29
CA GLU A 58 14.26 9.63 -6.09
C GLU A 58 13.04 9.15 -5.29
N PHE A 59 12.83 7.83 -5.18
CA PHE A 59 11.80 7.26 -4.31
C PHE A 59 11.90 7.82 -2.89
N LEU A 60 13.12 7.84 -2.33
CA LEU A 60 13.35 8.31 -0.97
C LEU A 60 13.05 9.81 -0.85
N ASP A 61 13.60 10.63 -1.74
CA ASP A 61 13.41 12.09 -1.72
C ASP A 61 11.93 12.48 -1.88
N ILE A 62 11.20 11.80 -2.76
CA ILE A 62 9.76 12.00 -2.93
C ILE A 62 9.03 11.69 -1.63
N HIS A 63 9.29 10.54 -1.00
CA HIS A 63 8.59 10.15 0.22
C HIS A 63 8.96 11.02 1.42
N LEU A 64 10.22 11.46 1.55
CA LEU A 64 10.63 12.42 2.58
C LEU A 64 9.93 13.77 2.42
N ASN A 65 9.76 14.25 1.18
CA ASN A 65 9.00 15.46 0.90
C ASN A 65 7.51 15.31 1.22
N LEU A 66 6.90 14.15 0.92
CA LEU A 66 5.52 13.84 1.30
C LEU A 66 5.36 13.82 2.83
N ILE A 67 6.29 13.19 3.55
CA ILE A 67 6.33 13.20 5.02
C ILE A 67 6.44 14.63 5.55
N LYS A 68 7.33 15.44 4.98
CA LYS A 68 7.48 16.86 5.37
C LYS A 68 6.18 17.63 5.15
N ALA A 69 5.50 17.42 4.02
CA ALA A 69 4.20 18.03 3.76
C ALA A 69 3.13 17.60 4.77
N CYS A 70 3.08 16.31 5.14
CA CYS A 70 2.22 15.83 6.22
C CYS A 70 2.52 16.55 7.54
N LYS A 71 3.79 16.65 7.92
CA LYS A 71 4.23 17.31 9.17
C LYS A 71 3.87 18.79 9.24
N LEU A 72 3.86 19.48 8.10
CA LEU A 72 3.49 20.90 8.03
C LEU A 72 1.96 21.12 8.03
N SER A 73 1.18 20.08 7.76
CA SER A 73 -0.28 20.16 7.76
C SER A 73 -0.84 19.94 9.17
N PRO A 74 -1.60 20.90 9.74
CA PRO A 74 -2.21 20.71 11.06
C PRO A 74 -3.34 19.67 11.05
N LYS A 75 -3.78 19.20 9.87
CA LYS A 75 -4.84 18.19 9.74
C LYS A 75 -4.34 16.80 9.40
N CYS A 76 -3.13 16.66 8.86
CA CYS A 76 -2.64 15.36 8.42
C CYS A 76 -2.22 14.51 9.61
N LYS A 77 -3.03 13.51 9.92
CA LYS A 77 -2.86 12.61 11.08
C LYS A 77 -2.15 11.31 10.71
N ARG A 78 -2.09 10.96 9.42
CA ARG A 78 -1.50 9.68 9.01
C ARG A 78 -0.86 9.75 7.63
N PHE A 79 0.30 9.13 7.52
CA PHE A 79 0.96 8.85 6.25
C PHE A 79 1.11 7.35 6.06
N ILE A 80 0.77 6.84 4.88
CA ILE A 80 0.98 5.45 4.47
C ILE A 80 1.96 5.45 3.29
N PRO A 81 3.19 4.92 3.44
CA PRO A 81 4.16 4.86 2.35
C PRO A 81 3.77 3.81 1.30
N SER A 82 4.41 3.86 0.13
CA SER A 82 4.13 2.95 -0.98
C SER A 82 4.73 1.55 -0.79
N GLU A 83 4.42 0.84 0.30
CA GLU A 83 5.01 -0.44 0.75
C GLU A 83 4.07 -1.66 0.52
N PHE A 84 3.15 -1.58 -0.43
CA PHE A 84 2.09 -2.59 -0.67
C PHE A 84 2.57 -3.93 -1.27
N PHE A 85 3.82 -4.34 -1.01
CA PHE A 85 4.40 -5.54 -1.60
C PHE A 85 5.46 -6.19 -0.71
N GLY A 86 5.40 -7.53 -0.63
CA GLY A 86 6.43 -8.36 0.01
C GLY A 86 6.32 -8.46 1.54
N ASP A 87 6.86 -9.54 2.07
CA ASP A 87 7.05 -9.75 3.51
C ASP A 87 8.35 -9.10 3.96
N VAL A 88 8.26 -7.79 4.20
CA VAL A 88 9.39 -6.97 4.64
C VAL A 88 9.85 -7.26 6.07
N GLU A 89 9.06 -8.01 6.85
CA GLU A 89 9.45 -8.43 8.20
C GLU A 89 10.45 -9.58 8.12
N ASN A 90 10.14 -10.60 7.31
CA ASN A 90 11.00 -11.79 7.16
C ASN A 90 12.05 -11.66 6.06
N TYR A 91 11.83 -10.77 5.08
CA TYR A 91 12.71 -10.52 3.94
C TYR A 91 12.97 -9.02 3.75
N PRO A 92 13.53 -8.33 4.76
CA PRO A 92 13.67 -6.87 4.75
C PRO A 92 14.55 -6.34 3.60
N ASP A 93 15.47 -7.18 3.14
CA ASP A 93 16.50 -6.85 2.16
C ASP A 93 16.10 -7.21 0.71
N LEU A 94 14.90 -7.75 0.51
CA LEU A 94 14.43 -8.20 -0.80
C LEU A 94 13.36 -7.29 -1.43
N PRO A 95 13.43 -7.09 -2.76
CA PRO A 95 14.61 -7.30 -3.59
C PRO A 95 15.72 -6.27 -3.22
N PRO A 96 17.01 -6.54 -3.45
CA PRO A 96 18.09 -5.63 -3.03
C PRO A 96 17.93 -4.16 -3.48
N LEU A 97 17.46 -3.95 -4.71
CA LEU A 97 17.19 -2.59 -5.22
C LEU A 97 16.11 -1.84 -4.42
N TYR A 98 15.13 -2.55 -3.86
CA TYR A 98 14.07 -1.96 -3.04
C TYR A 98 14.57 -1.61 -1.65
N SER A 99 15.37 -2.49 -1.03
CA SER A 99 15.80 -2.29 0.35
C SER A 99 16.69 -1.05 0.48
N GLU A 100 17.56 -0.78 -0.50
CA GLU A 100 18.41 0.41 -0.54
C GLU A 100 17.62 1.73 -0.42
N VAL A 101 16.43 1.81 -1.05
CA VAL A 101 15.61 3.03 -1.04
C VAL A 101 14.48 3.02 -0.01
N ARG A 102 13.99 1.83 0.40
CA ARG A 102 12.86 1.68 1.33
C ARG A 102 13.27 1.51 2.78
N GLU A 103 14.37 0.83 3.06
CA GLU A 103 14.85 0.67 4.43
C GLU A 103 15.13 2.02 5.12
N PRO A 104 15.77 3.02 4.46
CA PRO A 104 15.94 4.35 5.05
C PRO A 104 14.60 5.06 5.30
N LEU A 105 13.62 4.87 4.43
CA LEU A 105 12.26 5.39 4.60
C LEU A 105 11.58 4.75 5.82
N ARG A 106 11.65 3.42 5.98
CA ARG A 106 11.10 2.71 7.14
C ARG A 106 11.76 3.16 8.44
N LYS A 107 13.09 3.33 8.47
CA LYS A 107 13.80 3.88 9.64
C LYS A 107 13.30 5.29 9.97
N THR A 108 13.10 6.12 8.95
CA THR A 108 12.51 7.46 9.14
C THR A 108 11.12 7.34 9.74
N LEU A 109 10.27 6.45 9.25
CA LEU A 109 8.91 6.30 9.78
C LEU A 109 8.91 5.69 11.19
N VAL A 110 9.76 4.71 11.50
CA VAL A 110 9.88 4.13 12.86
C VAL A 110 10.40 5.16 13.86
N CYS A 111 11.47 5.89 13.53
CA CYS A 111 11.99 6.99 14.37
C CYS A 111 11.00 8.14 14.53
N ASN A 112 10.03 8.27 13.61
CA ASN A 112 8.95 9.25 13.69
C ASN A 112 7.58 8.61 14.07
N GLY A 113 7.56 7.33 14.47
CA GLY A 113 6.37 6.49 14.61
C GLY A 113 5.67 6.17 13.28
N ASN A 114 5.48 4.88 12.94
CA ASN A 114 4.55 4.42 11.87
C ASN A 114 3.07 4.78 12.16
N LEU A 115 2.85 5.56 13.20
CA LEU A 115 1.64 6.24 13.60
C LEU A 115 2.08 7.65 13.98
N TYR A 116 1.95 8.62 13.07
CA TYR A 116 2.24 10.01 13.38
C TYR A 116 1.26 10.52 14.44
N LEU A 117 1.67 10.45 15.70
CA LEU A 117 1.21 11.39 16.71
C LEU A 117 1.99 12.68 16.40
N MET A 118 1.36 13.59 15.66
CA MET A 118 1.82 14.97 15.57
C MET A 118 1.94 15.54 16.99
N ASP A 119 2.83 16.49 17.23
CA ASP A 119 2.71 17.39 18.39
C ASP A 119 1.39 18.18 18.23
N ILE A 120 0.29 17.56 18.66
CA ILE A 120 -1.07 18.09 18.58
C ILE A 120 -1.36 19.06 19.73
N GLY A 121 -0.33 19.69 20.30
CA GLY A 121 -0.44 20.53 21.48
C GLY A 121 -1.04 19.73 22.64
N GLU A 122 -2.26 20.08 23.06
CA GLU A 122 -2.90 19.44 24.21
C GLU A 122 -3.15 17.93 24.10
N GLY A 123 -3.02 17.32 22.92
CA GLY A 123 -3.14 15.86 22.77
C GLY A 123 -1.82 15.11 22.60
N PHE A 124 -0.65 15.79 22.58
CA PHE A 124 0.62 15.09 22.42
C PHE A 124 1.02 14.43 23.75
N PRO A 125 1.46 13.15 23.76
CA PRO A 125 1.72 12.45 25.00
C PRO A 125 2.88 12.99 25.82
N ILE A 126 3.78 13.79 25.24
CA ILE A 126 4.95 14.34 25.92
C ILE A 126 5.09 15.82 25.52
N ASP A 127 4.49 16.72 26.30
CA ASP A 127 4.62 18.17 26.15
C ASP A 127 5.75 18.67 27.07
N THR A 128 6.93 18.88 26.49
CA THR A 128 8.12 19.36 27.21
C THR A 128 8.08 20.85 27.52
N ILE A 129 7.26 21.63 26.81
CA ILE A 129 7.10 23.08 27.01
C ILE A 129 6.25 23.33 28.26
N ARG A 130 5.21 22.51 28.48
CA ARG A 130 4.31 22.58 29.63
C ARG A 130 4.64 21.56 30.73
N ASN A 131 5.73 20.81 30.57
CA ASN A 131 6.19 19.78 31.50
C ASN A 131 5.10 18.75 31.85
N ARG A 132 4.44 18.19 30.83
CA ARG A 132 3.29 17.28 31.00
C ARG A 132 3.45 16.04 30.13
N ILE A 133 3.18 14.87 30.71
CA ILE A 133 3.07 13.60 29.98
C ILE A 133 1.63 13.10 30.09
N VAL A 134 0.99 12.82 28.96
CA VAL A 134 -0.37 12.25 28.85
C VAL A 134 -0.28 10.95 28.09
N ILE A 135 -0.34 9.81 28.79
CA ILE A 135 -0.30 8.51 28.15
C ILE A 135 -1.71 8.20 27.59
N PRO A 136 -1.90 8.13 26.25
CA PRO A 136 -3.19 7.81 25.68
C PRO A 136 -3.52 6.33 25.92
N GLY A 137 -4.80 6.03 26.13
CA GLY A 137 -5.28 4.66 26.35
C GLY A 137 -4.73 4.05 27.64
N THR A 138 -4.27 2.80 27.56
CA THR A 138 -3.67 2.09 28.70
C THR A 138 -2.16 2.32 28.84
N GLY A 139 -1.54 2.96 27.85
CA GLY A 139 -0.08 3.03 27.74
C GLY A 139 0.61 1.72 27.40
N LYS A 140 -0.17 0.66 27.16
CA LYS A 140 0.29 -0.67 26.74
C LYS A 140 -0.42 -1.15 25.48
N ASP A 141 -1.13 -0.26 24.81
CA ASP A 141 -1.86 -0.58 23.59
C ASP A 141 -0.85 -0.89 22.48
N ALA A 142 -0.95 -2.08 21.88
CA ALA A 142 -0.06 -2.49 20.81
C ALA A 142 -0.27 -1.61 19.57
N VAL A 143 0.81 -1.01 19.08
CA VAL A 143 0.84 -0.37 17.76
C VAL A 143 1.34 -1.42 16.77
N ASP A 144 0.48 -1.85 15.85
CA ASP A 144 0.90 -2.78 14.80
C ASP A 144 1.72 -2.01 13.74
N PRO A 145 3.02 -2.29 13.59
CA PRO A 145 3.86 -1.58 12.62
C PRO A 145 3.56 -1.99 11.17
N TYR A 146 2.88 -3.13 10.99
CA TYR A 146 2.50 -3.72 9.71
C TYR A 146 1.02 -4.07 9.72
N ALA A 147 0.41 -4.11 8.53
CA ALA A 147 -0.91 -4.71 8.34
C ALA A 147 -0.77 -5.88 7.36
N TYR A 148 -0.94 -7.11 7.84
CA TYR A 148 -0.92 -8.30 6.98
C TYR A 148 -2.27 -8.46 6.30
N VAL A 149 -2.25 -8.54 4.97
CA VAL A 149 -3.44 -8.74 4.15
C VAL A 149 -3.12 -9.80 3.11
N SER A 150 -3.96 -10.82 3.01
CA SER A 150 -3.85 -11.86 1.99
C SER A 150 -5.25 -12.26 1.54
N GLY A 151 -5.44 -12.33 0.22
CA GLY A 151 -6.63 -12.94 -0.38
C GLY A 151 -6.51 -14.46 -0.45
N THR A 152 -7.13 -15.07 -1.47
CA THR A 152 -6.98 -16.50 -1.71
C THR A 152 -5.53 -16.86 -2.01
N LYS A 153 -4.95 -17.77 -1.23
CA LYS A 153 -3.67 -18.39 -1.54
C LYS A 153 -3.88 -19.57 -2.50
N MET A 154 -3.08 -19.63 -3.56
CA MET A 154 -3.06 -20.76 -4.48
C MET A 154 -1.67 -20.93 -5.10
N TYR A 155 -1.39 -22.11 -5.64
CA TYR A 155 -0.15 -22.34 -6.37
C TYR A 155 -0.25 -21.77 -7.79
N TRP A 156 0.90 -21.37 -8.35
CA TRP A 156 0.98 -20.88 -9.74
C TRP A 156 0.44 -21.90 -10.75
N ASN A 157 0.61 -23.19 -10.50
CA ASN A 157 0.07 -24.25 -11.36
C ASN A 157 -1.47 -24.30 -11.31
N ASP A 158 -2.08 -24.10 -10.14
CA ASP A 158 -3.53 -24.07 -9.99
C ASP A 158 -4.12 -22.83 -10.66
N LEU A 159 -3.45 -21.68 -10.52
CA LEU A 159 -3.82 -20.45 -11.20
C LEU A 159 -3.73 -20.62 -12.72
N ALA A 160 -2.65 -21.23 -13.23
CA ALA A 160 -2.48 -21.49 -14.64
C ALA A 160 -3.58 -22.42 -15.19
N GLN A 161 -3.93 -23.48 -14.45
CA GLN A 161 -5.04 -24.37 -14.82
C GLN A 161 -6.38 -23.63 -14.84
N LEU A 162 -6.65 -22.78 -13.85
CA LEU A 162 -7.86 -21.95 -13.78
C LEU A 162 -7.96 -21.04 -15.02
N VAL A 163 -6.88 -20.32 -15.34
CA VAL A 163 -6.81 -19.42 -16.50
C VAL A 163 -6.95 -20.20 -17.81
N GLN A 164 -6.26 -21.33 -17.97
CA GLN A 164 -6.33 -22.17 -19.18
C GLN A 164 -7.71 -22.79 -19.39
N LYS A 165 -8.43 -23.13 -18.31
CA LYS A 165 -9.81 -23.59 -18.39
C LYS A 165 -10.73 -22.50 -18.96
N ARG A 166 -10.50 -21.24 -18.59
CA ARG A 166 -11.28 -20.09 -19.09
C ARG A 166 -10.84 -19.64 -20.49
N TYR A 167 -9.55 -19.72 -20.76
CA TYR A 167 -8.92 -19.29 -22.02
C TYR A 167 -8.09 -20.42 -22.66
N PRO A 168 -8.73 -21.42 -23.30
CA PRO A 168 -8.03 -22.60 -23.85
C PRO A 168 -7.01 -22.30 -24.96
N ALA A 169 -7.06 -21.10 -25.54
CA ALA A 169 -6.11 -20.61 -26.54
C ALA A 169 -4.80 -20.10 -25.92
N MET A 170 -4.75 -19.85 -24.60
CA MET A 170 -3.57 -19.34 -23.92
C MET A 170 -2.55 -20.47 -23.68
N ARG A 171 -1.73 -20.73 -24.70
CA ARG A 171 -0.74 -21.84 -24.73
C ARG A 171 0.73 -21.39 -24.69
N GLU A 172 1.00 -20.13 -24.98
CA GLU A 172 2.36 -19.56 -25.02
C GLU A 172 2.44 -18.22 -24.29
N VAL A 173 3.55 -18.00 -23.59
CA VAL A 173 3.92 -16.71 -23.00
C VAL A 173 4.83 -15.99 -23.99
N LYS A 174 4.32 -14.95 -24.68
CA LYS A 174 5.16 -14.11 -25.53
C LYS A 174 6.12 -13.29 -24.66
N ARG A 175 7.42 -13.40 -24.95
CA ARG A 175 8.47 -12.55 -24.35
C ARG A 175 8.75 -11.38 -25.27
N ASN A 176 8.03 -10.28 -25.07
CA ASN A 176 8.44 -8.98 -25.59
C ASN A 176 8.89 -8.16 -24.38
N SER A 177 10.11 -8.36 -23.88
CA SER A 177 10.55 -7.63 -22.70
C SER A 177 11.02 -6.21 -23.07
N ASN A 178 10.56 -5.25 -22.28
CA ASN A 178 11.26 -3.98 -22.07
C ASN A 178 11.96 -4.04 -20.70
N ASP A 179 12.88 -3.11 -20.42
CA ASP A 179 13.69 -3.10 -19.19
C ASP A 179 12.86 -3.18 -17.88
N GLN A 180 11.65 -2.59 -17.86
CA GLN A 180 10.78 -2.65 -16.67
C GLN A 180 10.16 -4.03 -16.47
N GLU A 181 9.79 -4.71 -17.54
CA GLU A 181 9.29 -6.09 -17.48
C GLU A 181 10.39 -7.08 -17.06
N GLU A 182 11.64 -6.86 -17.49
CA GLU A 182 12.77 -7.68 -17.05
C GLU A 182 13.02 -7.53 -15.55
N LEU A 183 12.97 -6.30 -15.04
CA LEU A 183 13.11 -6.02 -13.62
C LEU A 183 11.98 -6.67 -12.81
N LEU A 184 10.73 -6.57 -13.28
CA LEU A 184 9.59 -7.23 -12.65
C LEU A 184 9.76 -8.75 -12.64
N LEU A 185 10.15 -9.33 -13.78
CA LEU A 185 10.40 -10.77 -13.89
C LEU A 185 11.53 -11.23 -12.95
N ALA A 186 12.60 -10.44 -12.81
CA ALA A 186 13.67 -10.70 -11.87
C ALA A 186 13.17 -10.74 -10.42
N HIS A 187 12.27 -9.83 -10.04
CA HIS A 187 11.63 -9.88 -8.72
C HIS A 187 10.81 -11.15 -8.53
N TYR A 188 9.96 -11.53 -9.48
CA TYR A 188 9.19 -12.79 -9.38
C TYR A 188 10.09 -14.01 -9.22
N LYS A 189 11.21 -14.07 -9.95
CA LYS A 189 12.20 -15.15 -9.84
C LYS A 189 12.87 -15.24 -8.46
N ILE A 190 12.88 -14.17 -7.68
CA ILE A 190 13.40 -14.14 -6.30
C ILE A 190 12.28 -14.44 -5.30
N PHE A 191 11.17 -13.69 -5.36
CA PHE A 191 10.10 -13.75 -4.37
C PHE A 191 9.36 -15.08 -4.33
N VAL A 192 9.03 -15.63 -5.49
CA VAL A 192 8.20 -16.84 -5.60
C VAL A 192 8.87 -18.06 -4.95
N PRO A 193 10.11 -18.46 -5.30
CA PRO A 193 10.72 -19.64 -4.70
C PRO A 193 11.04 -19.45 -3.21
N LEU A 194 11.25 -18.21 -2.76
CA LEU A 194 11.51 -17.90 -1.34
C LEU A 194 10.24 -17.82 -0.49
N GLY A 195 9.06 -17.76 -1.10
CA GLY A 195 7.81 -17.52 -0.38
C GLY A 195 7.70 -16.10 0.18
N ALA A 196 8.51 -15.15 -0.28
CA ALA A 196 8.62 -13.80 0.28
C ALA A 196 7.42 -12.86 -0.04
N VAL A 197 6.35 -13.43 -0.62
CA VAL A 197 5.02 -12.81 -0.79
C VAL A 197 3.90 -13.62 -0.12
N SER A 198 4.26 -14.65 0.66
CA SER A 198 3.32 -15.44 1.46
C SER A 198 3.52 -15.14 2.94
N PHE A 199 2.59 -14.37 3.51
CA PHE A 199 2.60 -14.07 4.94
C PHE A 199 2.22 -15.27 5.81
N ASP A 200 2.64 -15.24 7.08
CA ASP A 200 2.21 -16.16 8.13
C ASP A 200 0.66 -16.18 8.24
N PRO A 201 0.00 -17.35 8.08
CA PRO A 201 -1.46 -17.47 8.17
C PRO A 201 -2.04 -16.97 9.49
N ASP A 202 -1.35 -17.18 10.62
CA ASP A 202 -1.86 -16.81 11.94
C ASP A 202 -1.83 -15.29 12.11
N LYS A 203 -0.79 -14.63 11.60
CA LYS A 203 -0.72 -13.15 11.56
C LYS A 203 -1.79 -12.56 10.65
N VAL A 204 -2.01 -13.16 9.47
CA VAL A 204 -3.06 -12.73 8.54
C VAL A 204 -4.43 -12.87 9.19
N GLU A 205 -4.74 -14.02 9.80
CA GLU A 205 -6.03 -14.26 10.45
C GLU A 205 -6.26 -13.34 11.65
N ALA A 206 -5.22 -13.08 12.45
CA ALA A 206 -5.29 -12.13 13.55
C ALA A 206 -5.63 -10.71 13.06
N HIS A 207 -4.95 -10.24 12.00
CA HIS A 207 -5.21 -8.93 11.40
C HIS A 207 -6.56 -8.88 10.69
N TRP A 208 -6.98 -9.98 10.07
CA TRP A 208 -8.30 -10.13 9.47
C TRP A 208 -9.41 -9.92 10.50
N ARG A 209 -9.35 -10.64 11.62
CA ARG A 209 -10.32 -10.49 12.72
C ARG A 209 -10.32 -9.08 13.31
N LYS A 210 -9.14 -8.45 13.41
CA LYS A 210 -8.98 -7.13 14.02
C LYS A 210 -9.46 -5.99 13.11
N PHE A 211 -9.15 -6.03 11.82
CA PHE A 211 -9.29 -4.88 10.92
C PHE A 211 -10.26 -5.09 9.76
N PHE A 212 -10.53 -6.34 9.38
CA PHE A 212 -11.21 -6.68 8.12
C PHE A 212 -12.40 -7.61 8.32
N ALA A 213 -12.87 -7.76 9.56
CA ALA A 213 -14.02 -8.61 9.88
C ALA A 213 -15.25 -8.19 9.06
N GLY A 214 -15.84 -9.15 8.35
CA GLY A 214 -17.00 -8.94 7.49
C GLY A 214 -16.68 -8.53 6.05
N LEU A 215 -15.42 -8.28 5.71
CA LEU A 215 -14.99 -8.16 4.32
C LEU A 215 -14.84 -9.55 3.69
N GLN A 216 -14.91 -9.63 2.36
CA GLN A 216 -14.55 -10.82 1.60
C GLN A 216 -13.68 -10.40 0.43
N PHE A 217 -12.51 -11.01 0.30
CA PHE A 217 -11.69 -10.82 -0.89
C PHE A 217 -12.24 -11.68 -2.03
N PRO A 218 -12.36 -11.13 -3.25
CA PRO A 218 -12.71 -11.94 -4.40
C PRO A 218 -11.68 -13.05 -4.62
N SER A 219 -12.17 -14.24 -4.98
CA SER A 219 -11.32 -15.32 -5.45
C SER A 219 -10.76 -14.99 -6.85
N PRO A 220 -9.65 -15.64 -7.26
CA PRO A 220 -9.10 -15.46 -8.60
C PRO A 220 -10.11 -15.72 -9.73
N GLY A 221 -11.06 -16.65 -9.55
CA GLY A 221 -12.14 -16.87 -10.51
C GLY A 221 -13.09 -15.69 -10.62
N GLN A 222 -13.50 -15.12 -9.48
CA GLN A 222 -14.35 -13.92 -9.45
C GLN A 222 -13.65 -12.72 -10.07
N LEU A 223 -12.34 -12.55 -9.84
CA LEU A 223 -11.58 -11.47 -10.49
C LEU A 223 -11.55 -11.62 -12.01
N ILE A 224 -11.45 -12.86 -12.53
CA ILE A 224 -11.53 -13.12 -13.97
C ILE A 224 -12.92 -12.75 -14.50
N ASP A 225 -13.98 -13.16 -13.82
CA ASP A 225 -15.36 -12.83 -14.21
C ASP A 225 -15.59 -11.30 -14.20
N GLU A 226 -15.06 -10.61 -13.20
CA GLU A 226 -15.15 -9.15 -13.07
C GLU A 226 -14.45 -8.38 -14.21
N VAL A 227 -13.30 -8.86 -14.71
CA VAL A 227 -12.61 -8.26 -15.86
C VAL A 227 -13.30 -8.57 -17.17
N GLU A 228 -13.93 -9.73 -17.30
CA GLU A 228 -14.71 -10.04 -18.51
C GLU A 228 -15.97 -9.18 -18.61
N GLU A 229 -16.62 -8.91 -17.48
CA GLU A 229 -17.80 -8.03 -17.40
C GLU A 229 -17.44 -6.56 -17.66
N ASP A 230 -16.32 -6.09 -17.11
CA ASP A 230 -15.80 -4.75 -17.31
C ASP A 230 -14.28 -4.78 -17.57
N PRO A 231 -13.86 -4.77 -18.85
CA PRO A 231 -12.44 -4.80 -19.22
C PRO A 231 -11.62 -3.62 -18.70
N ASP A 232 -12.27 -2.52 -18.32
CA ASP A 232 -11.62 -1.35 -17.75
C ASP A 232 -11.53 -1.42 -16.22
N LYS A 233 -12.08 -2.46 -15.59
CA LYS A 233 -12.04 -2.65 -14.14
C LYS A 233 -10.62 -2.96 -13.68
N VAL A 234 -10.23 -2.31 -12.59
CA VAL A 234 -8.94 -2.59 -11.93
C VAL A 234 -9.14 -3.75 -10.97
N VAL A 235 -8.47 -4.86 -11.23
CA VAL A 235 -8.38 -6.05 -10.37
C VAL A 235 -6.95 -6.31 -9.89
#